data_AF-A0A7C9NKC8-F1
#
_entry.id   AF-A0A7C9NKC8-F1
#
_cell.length_a   1.000
_cell.length_b   1.000
_cell.length_c   1.000
_cell.angle_alpha   90.00
_cell.angle_beta   90.00
_cell.angle_gamma   90.00
#
_symmetry.space_group_name_H-M   'P 1'
#
loop_
_entity.id
_entity.type
_entity.pdbx_description
1 polymer ?
#
loop_
_entity_poly.entity_id
_entity_poly.type
_entity_poly.pdbx_seq_one_letter_code
_entity_poly.pdbx_strand_id
1 'polypeptide(L)' 'MSVKEELRTTVAGIVGADPASVADDDNLVVLGLGSLEMMRLVTKWRRAGLKVEFRDLAAAPTIAAWSERLEEARA' A
#
# COMPACT_ATOMS: atom_id res chain seq x y z
N MET A 1 -8.47 13.43 -4.48
CA MET A 1 -7.40 12.42 -4.55
C MET A 1 -8.05 11.06 -4.44
N SER A 2 -7.71 10.16 -5.36
CA SER A 2 -8.11 8.75 -5.29
C SER A 2 -7.34 8.01 -4.18
N VAL A 3 -7.89 6.92 -3.64
CA VAL A 3 -7.19 6.05 -2.66
C VAL A 3 -5.84 5.60 -3.20
N LYS A 4 -5.78 5.35 -4.52
CA LYS A 4 -4.58 4.95 -5.24
C LYS A 4 -3.48 6.02 -5.23
N GLU A 5 -3.81 7.28 -5.49
CA GLU A 5 -2.83 8.39 -5.45
C GLU A 5 -2.31 8.64 -4.03
N GLU A 6 -3.19 8.59 -3.03
CA GLU A 6 -2.81 8.73 -1.62
C GLU A 6 -1.88 7.58 -1.19
N LEU A 7 -2.21 6.36 -1.59
CA LEU A 7 -1.39 5.19 -1.32
C LEU A 7 -0.02 5.32 -1.99
N ARG A 8 0.03 5.69 -3.27
CA ARG A 8 1.27 5.87 -4.02
C ARG A 8 2.17 6.90 -3.35
N THR A 9 1.60 8.03 -2.95
CA THR A 9 2.32 9.10 -2.24
C THR A 9 2.87 8.60 -0.90
N THR A 10 2.05 7.85 -0.16
CA THR A 10 2.45 7.27 1.13
C THR A 10 3.61 6.29 0.98
N VAL A 11 3.51 5.36 0.02
CA VAL A 11 4.53 4.34 -0.20
C VAL A 11 5.82 4.95 -0.74
N ALA A 12 5.73 5.84 -1.73
CA ALA A 12 6.87 6.55 -2.28
C ALA A 12 7.64 7.32 -1.19
N GLY A 13 6.93 7.99 -0.27
CA GLY A 13 7.53 8.65 0.88
C GLY A 13 8.21 7.71 1.87
N ILE A 14 7.76 6.46 1.98
CA ILE A 14 8.38 5.44 2.84
C ILE A 14 9.68 4.91 2.21
N VAL A 15 9.66 4.60 0.91
CA VAL A 15 10.82 4.03 0.20
C VAL A 15 11.82 5.09 -0.27
N GLY A 16 11.48 6.38 -0.13
CA GLY A 16 12.31 7.49 -0.60
C GLY A 16 12.35 7.64 -2.11
N ALA A 17 11.28 7.23 -2.81
CA ALA A 17 11.12 7.35 -4.26
C ALA A 17 10.19 8.52 -4.62
N ASP A 18 10.22 8.93 -5.89
CA ASP A 18 9.24 9.88 -6.43
C ASP A 18 7.91 9.15 -6.64
N PRO A 19 6.75 9.67 -6.17
CA PRO A 19 5.45 9.10 -6.48
C PRO A 19 5.22 8.91 -7.99
N ALA A 20 5.79 9.75 -8.86
CA ALA A 20 5.67 9.61 -10.30
C ALA A 20 6.48 8.43 -10.87
N SER A 21 7.49 7.94 -10.14
CA SER A 21 8.33 6.79 -10.55
C SER A 21 7.81 5.44 -10.06
N VAL A 22 6.75 5.42 -9.24
CA VAL A 22 6.13 4.18 -8.73
C VAL A 22 4.96 3.80 -9.63
N ALA A 23 5.15 2.80 -10.48
CA ALA A 23 4.09 2.27 -11.33
C ALA A 23 3.03 1.51 -10.51
N ASP A 24 1.89 1.24 -11.15
CA ASP A 24 0.75 0.62 -10.48
C ASP A 24 0.96 -0.86 -10.17
N ASP A 25 1.73 -1.52 -11.03
CA ASP A 25 2.10 -2.92 -11.04
C ASP A 25 3.50 -3.18 -10.48
N ASP A 26 4.22 -2.12 -10.08
CA ASP A 26 5.54 -2.25 -9.47
C ASP A 26 5.47 -3.02 -8.15
N ASN A 27 6.45 -3.90 -7.96
CA ASN A 27 6.63 -4.60 -6.71
C ASN A 27 7.25 -3.66 -5.67
N LEU A 28 6.42 -3.18 -4.75
CA LEU A 28 6.79 -2.24 -3.70
C LEU A 28 7.90 -2.78 -2.78
N VAL A 29 7.95 -4.09 -2.55
CA VAL A 29 9.01 -4.72 -1.75
C VAL A 29 10.36 -4.61 -2.45
N VAL A 30 10.37 -4.80 -3.78
CA VAL A 30 11.58 -4.63 -4.61
C VAL A 30 12.01 -3.16 -4.65
N LEU A 31 11.06 -2.23 -4.61
CA LEU A 31 11.32 -0.79 -4.48
C LEU A 31 11.88 -0.38 -3.10
N GLY A 32 11.95 -1.30 -2.13
CA GLY A 32 12.51 -1.04 -0.81
C GLY A 32 11.48 -0.96 0.32
N LEU A 33 10.21 -1.30 0.07
CA LEU A 33 9.20 -1.34 1.12
C LEU A 33 9.43 -2.54 2.04
N GLY A 34 9.86 -2.27 3.28
CA GLY A 34 10.11 -3.29 4.27
C GLY A 34 8.85 -3.88 4.93
N SER A 35 9.02 -5.06 5.53
CA SER A 35 7.98 -5.76 6.30
C SER A 35 7.45 -4.94 7.48
N LEU A 36 8.30 -4.15 8.13
CA LEU A 36 7.91 -3.33 9.28
C LEU A 36 6.94 -2.23 8.86
N GLU A 37 7.20 -1.61 7.72
CA GLU A 37 6.42 -0.54 7.12
C GLU A 37 5.08 -1.08 6.64
N MET A 38 5.08 -2.24 5.99
CA MET A 38 3.84 -2.97 5.66
C MET A 38 3.00 -3.27 6.90
N MET A 39 3.60 -3.79 7.98
CA MET A 39 2.88 -4.07 9.23
C MET A 39 2.31 -2.79 9.87
N ARG A 40 3.03 -1.66 9.78
CA ARG A 40 2.55 -0.34 10.25
C ARG A 40 1.34 0.13 9.43
N LEU A 41 1.38 -0.04 8.11
CA LEU A 41 0.27 0.30 7.21
C LEU A 41 -0.98 -0.55 7.52
N VAL A 42 -0.82 -1.87 7.65
CA VAL A 42 -1.90 -2.78 8.07
C VAL A 42 -2.52 -2.34 9.39
N THR A 43 -1.68 -2.04 10.39
CA THR A 43 -2.15 -1.57 11.70
C THR A 43 -2.91 -0.25 11.59
N LYS A 44 -2.42 0.69 10.77
CA LYS A 44 -3.09 1.98 10.52
C LYS A 44 -4.49 1.77 9.92
N TRP A 45 -4.60 0.93 8.89
CA TRP A 45 -5.88 0.64 8.23
C TRP A 45 -6.86 -0.10 9.13
N ARG A 46 -6.40 -1.08 9.91
CA ARG A 46 -7.24 -1.76 10.91
C ARG A 46 -7.79 -0.82 11.97
N ARG A 47 -6.98 0.13 12.45
CA ARG A 47 -7.44 1.15 13.39
C ARG A 47 -8.49 2.09 12.78
N ALA A 48 -8.47 2.26 11.46
CA ALA A 48 -9.49 2.99 10.72
C ALA A 48 -10.74 2.14 10.40
N GLY A 49 -10.81 0.88 10.88
CA GLY A 49 -11.94 -0.03 10.64
C GLY A 49 -11.82 -0.87 9.36
N LEU A 50 -10.75 -0.73 8.60
CA LEU A 50 -10.54 -1.47 7.35
C LEU A 50 -10.00 -2.87 7.63
N LYS A 51 -10.66 -3.89 7.07
CA LYS A 51 -10.23 -5.30 7.20
C LYS A 51 -9.12 -5.63 6.21
N VAL A 52 -7.89 -5.28 6.54
CA VAL A 52 -6.70 -5.56 5.72
C VAL A 52 -5.74 -6.51 6.46
N GLU A 53 -5.23 -7.51 5.77
CA GLU A 53 -4.25 -8.48 6.28
C GLU A 53 -2.89 -8.34 5.62
N PHE A 54 -1.81 -8.48 6.40
CA PHE A 54 -0.45 -8.45 5.86
C PHE A 54 -0.22 -9.52 4.77
N ARG A 55 -0.78 -10.72 4.95
CA ARG A 55 -0.66 -11.81 3.96
C ARG A 55 -1.20 -11.39 2.60
N ASP A 56 -2.32 -10.68 2.57
CA ASP A 56 -2.98 -10.27 1.33
C ASP A 56 -2.15 -9.18 0.63
N LEU A 57 -1.58 -8.26 1.42
CA LEU A 57 -0.67 -7.23 0.91
C LEU A 57 0.65 -7.82 0.38
N ALA A 58 1.21 -8.80 1.09
CA ALA A 58 2.45 -9.46 0.73
C ALA A 58 2.30 -10.39 -0.49
N ALA A 59 1.10 -10.92 -0.73
CA ALA A 59 0.80 -11.73 -1.90
C ALA A 59 0.83 -10.90 -3.20
N ALA A 60 0.38 -9.64 -3.13
CA ALA A 60 0.39 -8.72 -4.26
C ALA A 60 0.84 -7.32 -3.80
N PRO A 61 2.15 -7.10 -3.61
CA PRO A 61 2.70 -5.84 -3.08
C PRO A 61 2.76 -4.78 -4.17
N THR A 62 1.62 -4.41 -4.75
CA THR A 62 1.51 -3.43 -5.83
C THR A 62 0.50 -2.34 -5.45
N ILE A 63 0.66 -1.15 -6.01
CA ILE A 63 -0.27 -0.03 -5.76
C ILE A 63 -1.68 -0.38 -6.24
N ALA A 64 -1.81 -1.01 -7.40
CA ALA A 64 -3.10 -1.44 -7.95
C ALA A 64 -3.83 -2.38 -6.97
N ALA A 65 -3.22 -3.51 -6.61
CA ALA A 65 -3.86 -4.52 -5.76
C ALA A 65 -4.22 -3.98 -4.38
N TRP A 66 -3.34 -3.16 -3.78
CA TRP A 66 -3.60 -2.57 -2.47
C TRP A 66 -4.72 -1.53 -2.52
N SER A 67 -4.76 -0.70 -3.56
CA SER A 67 -5.83 0.29 -3.72
C SER A 67 -7.20 -0.38 -3.85
N GLU A 68 -7.31 -1.46 -4.64
CA GLU A 68 -8.54 -2.26 -4.77
C GLU A 68 -8.97 -2.87 -3.43
N ARG A 69 -8.03 -3.50 -2.70
CA ARG A 69 -8.30 -4.05 -1.36
C ARG A 69 -8.80 -2.99 -0.38
N LEU A 70 -8.25 -1.78 -0.43
CA LEU A 70 -8.64 -0.68 0.46
C LEU A 70 -10.02 -0.14 0.12
N GLU A 71 -10.38 -0.09 -1.16
CA GLU A 71 -11.73 0.28 -1.60
C GLU A 71 -12.74 -0.81 -1.23
N GLU A 72 -12.42 -2.08 -1.46
CA GLU A 72 -13.24 -3.23 -1.02
C GLU A 72 -13.48 -3.23 0.49
N ALA A 73 -12.47 -2.86 1.29
CA ALA A 73 -12.58 -2.81 2.74
C ALA A 73 -13.37 -1.60 3.28
N ARG A 74 -13.67 -0.60 2.43
CA ARG A 74 -14.50 0.58 2.75
C ARG A 74 -15.98 0.37 2.44
N ALA A 75 -16.29 -0.55 1.53
CA ALA A 75 -17.65 -0.91 1.12
C ALA A 75 -18.35 -1.79 2.17
#